data_AF-A0A1F9ZYD7-F1
#
_entry.id   AF-A0A1F9ZYD7-F1
#
_cell.length_a   1.000
_cell.length_b   1.000
_cell.length_c   1.000
_cell.angle_alpha   90.00
_cell.angle_beta   90.00
_cell.angle_gamma   90.00
#
_symmetry.space_group_name_H-M   'P 1'
#
loop_
_entity.id
_entity.type
_entity.pdbx_description
1 polymer ?
#
loop_
_entity_poly.entity_id
_entity_poly.type
_entity_poly.pdbx_seq_one_letter_code
_entity_poly.pdbx_strand_id
1 'polypeptide(L)'
;MSTANSSAGAISLEPKPGTVYLLEEKRPKVTYELLDQTVSSGYSGLVVTRDFPKKLLAENELASCRILWLTNMVGEDRINPTAIGILMGQLRTFIETQKRTTVVLDGLEYLVSLNTYDRMLQFMHQLKDLVVTNDCIMFVPVDPRTMNQRELALLERCMEPVVPKTEAESQEESLIGSGDEGVLRLLDVRPR
;
A
#
# COMPACT_ATOMS: atom_id res chain seq x y z
N MET A 1 25.73 8.53 21.77
CA MET A 1 24.88 9.59 21.20
C MET A 1 25.15 9.64 19.69
N SER A 2 24.26 9.09 18.89
CA SER A 2 24.27 9.25 17.45
C SER A 2 22.81 9.28 17.01
N THR A 3 22.28 10.48 16.84
CA THR A 3 20.95 10.74 16.30
C THR A 3 20.97 10.39 14.81
N ALA A 4 20.43 9.24 14.45
CA ALA A 4 20.07 8.94 13.07
C ALA A 4 18.83 9.76 12.75
N ASN A 5 19.02 10.77 11.90
CA ASN A 5 17.97 11.61 11.36
C ASN A 5 17.22 10.78 10.31
N SER A 6 16.16 10.08 10.70
CA SER A 6 15.23 9.43 9.77
C SER A 6 14.32 10.52 9.19
N SER A 7 14.63 10.98 7.98
CA SER A 7 13.69 11.73 7.16
C SER A 7 12.59 10.77 6.70
N ALA A 8 11.61 10.53 7.56
CA ALA A 8 10.33 9.95 7.19
C ALA A 8 9.64 10.95 6.25
N GLY A 9 9.48 10.58 4.98
CA GLY A 9 8.72 11.37 4.02
C GLY A 9 7.33 11.62 4.60
N ALA A 10 6.94 12.90 4.71
CA ALA A 10 5.74 13.30 5.42
C ALA A 10 4.48 12.90 4.63
N ILE A 11 4.04 11.66 4.81
CA ILE A 11 2.73 11.19 4.37
C ILE A 11 1.79 11.36 5.56
N SER A 12 0.85 12.29 5.44
CA SER A 12 -0.13 12.59 6.49
C SER A 12 -1.29 11.58 6.51
N LEU A 13 -1.00 10.29 6.38
CA LEU A 13 -2.00 9.23 6.53
C LEU A 13 -1.88 8.64 7.92
N GLU A 14 -2.95 8.75 8.71
CA GLU A 14 -3.10 8.00 9.96
C GLU A 14 -4.00 6.78 9.68
N PRO A 15 -3.43 5.56 9.61
CA PRO A 15 -4.19 4.37 9.25
C PRO A 15 -5.23 4.02 10.32
N LYS A 16 -6.48 3.85 9.92
CA LYS A 16 -7.61 3.56 10.82
C LYS A 16 -7.89 2.06 10.86
N PRO A 17 -8.16 1.49 12.04
CA PRO A 17 -8.63 0.11 12.17
C PRO A 17 -9.87 -0.16 11.30
N GLY A 18 -9.98 -1.38 10.77
CA GLY A 18 -11.10 -1.81 9.94
C GLY A 18 -11.06 -1.27 8.51
N THR A 19 -9.93 -0.72 8.06
CA THR A 19 -9.82 -0.06 6.75
C THR A 19 -8.88 -0.82 5.81
N VAL A 20 -9.27 -0.91 4.55
CA VAL A 20 -8.41 -1.39 3.44
C VAL A 20 -8.01 -0.20 2.60
N TYR A 21 -6.72 0.13 2.58
CA TYR A 21 -6.15 1.21 1.79
C TYR A 21 -5.57 0.66 0.49
N LEU A 22 -5.95 1.25 -0.64
CA LEU A 22 -5.38 0.97 -1.95
C LEU A 22 -4.34 2.04 -2.26
N LEU A 23 -3.05 1.69 -2.27
CA LEU A 23 -1.97 2.65 -2.51
C LEU A 23 -1.56 2.60 -3.97
N GLU A 24 -1.81 3.69 -4.69
CA GLU A 24 -1.45 3.79 -6.10
C GLU A 24 0.05 4.13 -6.23
N GLU A 25 0.90 3.09 -6.25
CA GLU A 25 2.35 3.25 -6.33
C GLU A 25 3.01 2.18 -7.21
N LYS A 26 4.04 2.57 -7.96
CA LYS A 26 4.79 1.65 -8.84
C LYS A 26 5.61 0.62 -8.06
N ARG A 27 6.11 1.01 -6.89
CA ARG A 27 6.84 0.14 -5.96
C ARG A 27 6.31 0.44 -4.56
N PRO A 28 6.13 -0.57 -3.69
CA PRO A 28 5.47 -0.47 -2.40
C PRO A 28 6.32 0.24 -1.32
N LYS A 29 6.93 1.38 -1.65
CA LYS A 29 7.80 2.09 -0.70
C LYS A 29 6.97 2.68 0.43
N VAL A 30 5.92 3.41 0.08
CA VAL A 30 5.04 4.07 1.04
C VAL A 30 4.27 3.03 1.85
N THR A 31 3.78 2.00 1.18
CA THR A 31 3.14 0.86 1.86
C THR A 31 4.00 0.30 2.99
N TYR A 32 5.30 0.07 2.74
CA TYR A 32 6.17 -0.51 3.76
C TYR A 32 6.56 0.49 4.86
N GLU A 33 6.66 1.78 4.57
CA GLU A 33 6.83 2.82 5.60
C GLU A 33 5.61 2.89 6.54
N LEU A 34 4.40 2.85 5.99
CA LEU A 34 3.16 2.83 6.78
C LEU A 34 3.02 1.55 7.60
N LEU A 35 3.43 0.41 7.03
CA LEU A 35 3.47 -0.86 7.75
C LEU A 35 4.41 -0.77 8.96
N ASP A 36 5.64 -0.29 8.76
CA ASP A 36 6.63 -0.16 9.83
C ASP A 36 6.13 0.76 10.97
N GLN A 37 5.55 1.91 10.63
CA GLN A 37 4.93 2.82 11.61
C GLN A 37 3.79 2.15 12.38
N THR A 38 2.95 1.37 11.69
CA THR A 38 1.81 0.66 12.29
C THR A 38 2.28 -0.45 13.23
N VAL A 39 3.30 -1.23 12.81
CA VAL A 39 3.91 -2.28 13.63
C VAL A 39 4.61 -1.69 14.86
N SER A 40 5.34 -0.58 14.69
CA SER A 40 5.96 0.17 15.78
C SER A 40 4.94 0.71 16.81
N SER A 41 3.69 0.91 16.38
CA SER A 41 2.56 1.30 17.24
C SER A 41 1.87 0.11 17.94
N GLY A 42 2.49 -1.07 17.88
CA GLY A 42 2.08 -2.28 18.60
C GLY A 42 1.14 -3.21 17.84
N TYR A 43 1.05 -3.08 16.52
CA TYR A 43 0.30 -4.03 15.68
C TYR A 43 1.16 -5.24 15.29
N SER A 44 0.53 -6.41 15.18
CA SER A 44 1.17 -7.58 14.59
C SER A 44 1.12 -7.49 13.06
N GLY A 45 2.26 -7.52 12.40
CA GLY A 45 2.38 -7.37 10.95
C GLY A 45 2.43 -8.69 10.17
N LEU A 46 1.71 -8.76 9.05
CA LEU A 46 1.83 -9.81 8.05
C LEU A 46 2.02 -9.20 6.66
N VAL A 47 2.98 -9.72 5.91
CA VAL A 47 3.23 -9.32 4.52
C VAL A 47 2.98 -10.49 3.60
N VAL A 48 2.04 -10.35 2.68
CA VAL A 48 1.94 -11.20 1.50
C VAL A 48 2.68 -10.49 0.38
N THR A 49 3.66 -11.15 -0.23
CA THR A 49 4.47 -10.54 -1.30
C THR A 49 4.81 -11.55 -2.39
N ARG A 50 5.06 -11.08 -3.61
CA ARG A 50 5.73 -11.86 -4.67
C ARG A 50 7.25 -11.83 -4.58
N ASP A 51 7.81 -10.87 -3.84
CA ASP A 51 9.25 -10.70 -3.71
C ASP A 51 9.86 -11.74 -2.77
N PHE A 52 11.08 -12.15 -3.09
CA PHE A 52 11.76 -13.17 -2.31
C PHE A 52 12.02 -12.67 -0.87
N PRO A 53 11.57 -13.39 0.18
CA PRO A 53 11.59 -12.87 1.55
C PRO A 53 12.95 -12.36 2.04
N LYS A 54 14.05 -13.03 1.67
CA LYS A 54 15.39 -12.58 2.08
C LYS A 54 15.78 -11.23 1.48
N LYS A 55 15.32 -10.96 0.24
CA LYS A 55 15.56 -9.68 -0.41
C LYS A 55 14.71 -8.60 0.24
N LEU A 56 13.43 -8.87 0.46
CA LEU A 56 12.52 -7.93 1.11
C LEU A 56 13.03 -7.50 2.51
N LEU A 57 13.47 -8.46 3.33
CA LEU A 57 14.04 -8.20 4.65
C LEU A 57 15.37 -7.44 4.63
N ALA A 58 16.10 -7.46 3.52
CA ALA A 58 17.34 -6.71 3.37
C ALA A 58 17.10 -5.25 2.96
N GLU A 59 15.94 -4.97 2.36
CA GLU A 59 15.58 -3.65 1.81
C GLU A 59 14.62 -2.87 2.73
N ASN A 60 13.98 -3.53 3.70
CA ASN A 60 12.92 -2.97 4.53
C ASN A 60 13.00 -3.44 5.99
N GLU A 61 12.55 -2.60 6.94
CA GLU A 61 12.48 -2.91 8.37
C GLU A 61 11.27 -3.80 8.72
N LEU A 62 11.27 -5.05 8.24
CA LEU A 62 10.11 -5.96 8.35
C LEU A 62 10.41 -7.23 9.17
N ALA A 63 11.51 -7.24 9.92
CA ALA A 63 12.01 -8.43 10.62
C ALA A 63 11.05 -8.99 11.69
N SER A 64 10.14 -8.16 12.23
CA SER A 64 9.10 -8.55 13.20
C SER A 64 7.82 -9.06 12.54
N CYS A 65 7.68 -8.91 11.22
CA CYS A 65 6.48 -9.32 10.49
C CYS A 65 6.57 -10.79 10.06
N ARG A 66 5.43 -11.48 10.05
CA ARG A 66 5.31 -12.76 9.34
C ARG A 66 5.24 -12.48 7.84
N ILE A 67 5.92 -13.27 7.02
CA ILE A 67 5.96 -13.09 5.56
C ILE A 67 5.39 -14.33 4.88
N LEU A 68 4.39 -14.16 4.03
CA LEU A 68 3.87 -15.17 3.12
C LEU A 68 4.34 -14.88 1.69
N TRP A 69 5.07 -15.81 1.10
CA TRP A 69 5.62 -15.65 -0.24
C TRP A 69 4.72 -16.27 -1.31
N LEU A 70 4.24 -15.46 -2.25
CA LEU A 70 3.48 -15.91 -3.41
C LEU A 70 4.42 -16.55 -4.43
N THR A 71 4.47 -17.88 -4.45
CA THR A 71 5.39 -18.65 -5.29
C THR A 71 4.82 -20.03 -5.64
N ASN A 72 5.26 -20.59 -6.76
CA ASN A 72 4.95 -21.97 -7.12
C ASN A 72 5.84 -22.98 -6.38
N MET A 73 6.84 -22.51 -5.63
CA MET A 73 7.69 -23.36 -4.80
C MET A 73 6.93 -23.85 -3.57
N VAL A 74 7.02 -25.15 -3.29
CA VAL A 74 6.45 -25.75 -2.08
C VAL A 74 7.32 -25.40 -0.87
N GLY A 75 6.71 -25.18 0.29
CA GLY A 75 7.40 -24.96 1.56
C GLY A 75 6.53 -24.23 2.57
N GLU A 76 7.07 -24.07 3.77
CA GLU A 76 6.46 -23.24 4.83
C GLU A 76 6.40 -21.78 4.39
N ASP A 77 5.33 -21.10 4.78
CA ASP A 77 5.06 -19.69 4.45
C ASP A 77 5.16 -19.37 2.93
N ARG A 78 4.91 -20.37 2.09
CA ARG A 78 4.80 -20.23 0.63
C ARG A 78 3.39 -20.56 0.19
N ILE A 79 2.84 -19.71 -0.67
CA ILE A 79 1.48 -19.83 -1.14
C ILE A 79 1.47 -19.80 -2.66
N ASN A 80 0.90 -20.84 -3.26
CA ASN A 80 0.67 -20.83 -4.71
C ASN A 80 -0.36 -19.73 -5.03
N PRO A 81 -0.07 -18.81 -5.97
CA PRO A 81 -0.95 -17.68 -6.29
C PRO A 81 -2.33 -18.07 -6.83
N THR A 82 -2.48 -19.30 -7.33
CA THR A 82 -3.78 -19.84 -7.79
C THR A 82 -4.59 -20.47 -6.64
N ALA A 83 -3.94 -20.78 -5.52
CA ALA A 83 -4.54 -21.38 -4.33
C ALA A 83 -5.17 -20.31 -3.41
N ILE A 84 -6.01 -19.45 -3.96
CA ILE A 84 -6.66 -18.32 -3.26
C ILE A 84 -7.37 -18.72 -1.96
N GLY A 85 -7.97 -19.92 -1.90
CA GLY A 85 -8.59 -20.42 -0.67
C GLY A 85 -7.59 -20.66 0.47
N ILE A 86 -6.37 -21.12 0.16
CA ILE A 86 -5.30 -21.30 1.14
C ILE A 86 -4.80 -19.93 1.62
N LEU A 87 -4.61 -18.99 0.70
CA LEU A 87 -4.24 -17.61 1.04
C LEU A 87 -5.26 -16.98 2.00
N MET A 88 -6.55 -17.08 1.67
CA MET A 88 -7.63 -16.57 2.50
C MET A 88 -7.65 -17.22 3.90
N GLY A 89 -7.40 -18.53 3.97
CA GLY A 89 -7.28 -19.25 5.24
C GLY A 89 -6.12 -18.74 6.10
N GLN A 90 -4.94 -18.53 5.52
CA GLN A 90 -3.77 -18.01 6.23
C GLN A 90 -3.99 -16.57 6.73
N LEU A 91 -4.57 -15.71 5.89
CA LEU A 91 -4.94 -14.34 6.25
C LEU A 91 -5.95 -14.33 7.41
N ARG A 92 -7.00 -15.15 7.30
CA ARG A 92 -8.00 -15.33 8.37
C ARG A 92 -7.37 -15.75 9.68
N THR A 93 -6.60 -16.84 9.67
CA THR A 93 -5.96 -17.33 10.90
C THR A 93 -5.06 -16.26 11.51
N PHE A 94 -4.28 -15.53 10.72
CA PHE A 94 -3.45 -14.45 11.25
C PHE A 94 -4.29 -13.33 11.88
N ILE A 95 -5.31 -12.84 11.16
CA ILE A 95 -6.15 -11.72 11.61
C ILE A 95 -6.95 -12.06 12.87
N GLU A 96 -7.52 -13.26 12.94
CA GLU A 96 -8.40 -13.68 14.05
C GLU A 96 -7.63 -14.13 15.32
N THR A 97 -6.35 -14.54 15.20
CA THR A 97 -5.58 -15.07 16.35
C THR A 97 -4.69 -14.03 17.03
N GLN A 98 -4.34 -12.96 16.34
CA GLN A 98 -3.46 -11.90 16.86
C GLN A 98 -4.27 -10.70 17.33
N LYS A 99 -3.75 -9.98 18.33
CA LYS A 99 -4.34 -8.70 18.76
C LYS A 99 -3.84 -7.59 17.86
N ARG A 100 -4.74 -6.74 17.36
CA ARG A 100 -4.45 -5.57 16.52
C ARG A 100 -3.53 -5.93 15.36
N THR A 101 -4.11 -6.29 14.22
CA THR A 101 -3.36 -6.78 13.07
C THR A 101 -3.22 -5.74 11.98
N THR A 102 -2.08 -5.79 11.29
CA THR A 102 -1.88 -5.06 10.05
C THR A 102 -1.36 -6.00 8.97
N VAL A 103 -1.89 -5.87 7.75
CA VAL A 103 -1.60 -6.76 6.63
C VAL A 103 -1.22 -5.94 5.41
N VAL A 104 -0.15 -6.33 4.73
CA VAL A 104 0.17 -5.88 3.36
C VAL A 104 -0.14 -7.00 2.38
N LEU A 105 -0.87 -6.68 1.31
CA LEU A 105 -1.05 -7.54 0.14
C LEU A 105 -0.31 -6.95 -1.06
N ASP A 106 0.99 -7.19 -1.12
CA ASP A 106 1.85 -6.78 -2.23
C ASP A 106 1.88 -7.88 -3.32
N GLY A 107 1.44 -7.53 -4.53
CA GLY A 107 1.26 -8.49 -5.62
C GLY A 107 -0.20 -8.84 -5.92
N LEU A 108 -1.14 -7.93 -5.62
CA LEU A 108 -2.52 -8.04 -6.10
C LEU A 108 -2.56 -8.21 -7.63
N GLU A 109 -1.75 -7.48 -8.38
CA GLU A 109 -1.62 -7.58 -9.84
C GLU A 109 -1.22 -9.00 -10.25
N TYR A 110 -0.28 -9.59 -9.50
CA TYR A 110 0.17 -10.95 -9.75
C TYR A 110 -0.95 -11.95 -9.53
N LEU A 111 -1.73 -11.81 -8.45
CA LEU A 111 -2.90 -12.64 -8.20
C LEU A 111 -3.96 -12.48 -9.29
N VAL A 112 -4.27 -11.24 -9.70
CA VAL A 112 -5.23 -10.94 -10.77
C VAL A 112 -4.77 -11.52 -12.11
N SER A 113 -3.48 -11.47 -12.43
CA SER A 113 -2.96 -12.02 -13.69
C SER A 113 -3.07 -13.56 -13.80
N LEU A 114 -3.17 -14.25 -12.66
CA LEU A 114 -3.19 -15.71 -12.59
C LEU A 114 -4.55 -16.31 -12.22
N ASN A 115 -5.54 -15.47 -11.92
CA ASN A 115 -6.87 -15.88 -11.52
C ASN A 115 -7.94 -15.15 -12.34
N THR A 116 -9.16 -15.67 -12.37
CA THR A 116 -10.25 -14.95 -13.02
C THR A 116 -10.61 -13.71 -12.22
N TYR A 117 -11.00 -12.64 -12.93
CA TYR A 117 -11.37 -11.38 -12.30
C TYR A 117 -12.49 -11.53 -11.25
N ASP A 118 -13.57 -12.25 -11.59
CA ASP A 118 -14.70 -12.47 -10.67
C ASP A 118 -14.28 -13.18 -9.37
N ARG A 119 -13.34 -14.13 -9.47
CA ARG A 119 -12.79 -14.83 -8.30
C ARG A 119 -11.97 -13.88 -7.43
N MET A 120 -11.19 -13.00 -8.03
CA MET A 120 -10.41 -12.00 -7.31
C MET A 120 -11.30 -10.94 -6.66
N LEU A 121 -12.36 -10.50 -7.33
CA LEU A 121 -13.32 -9.56 -6.77
C LEU A 121 -14.02 -10.18 -5.54
N GLN A 122 -14.46 -11.44 -5.63
CA GLN A 122 -15.03 -12.17 -4.49
C GLN A 122 -14.02 -12.32 -3.34
N PHE A 123 -12.77 -12.64 -3.64
CA PHE A 123 -11.70 -12.70 -2.64
C PHE A 123 -11.50 -11.37 -1.93
N MET A 124 -11.42 -10.26 -2.66
CA MET A 124 -11.26 -8.93 -2.07
C MET A 124 -12.48 -8.50 -1.25
N HIS A 125 -13.70 -8.87 -1.64
CA HIS A 125 -14.89 -8.66 -0.81
C HIS A 125 -14.80 -9.42 0.53
N GLN A 126 -14.47 -10.71 0.48
CA GLN A 126 -14.31 -11.51 1.71
C GLN A 126 -13.18 -10.99 2.60
N LEU A 127 -12.09 -10.54 1.99
CA LEU A 127 -10.95 -9.99 2.72
C LEU A 127 -11.29 -8.65 3.35
N LYS A 128 -12.02 -7.77 2.64
CA LYS A 128 -12.56 -6.53 3.22
C LYS A 128 -13.43 -6.82 4.44
N ASP A 129 -14.37 -7.75 4.33
CA ASP A 129 -15.26 -8.11 5.44
C ASP A 129 -14.46 -8.60 6.65
N LEU A 130 -13.44 -9.42 6.42
CA LEU A 130 -12.53 -9.89 7.46
C LEU A 130 -11.77 -8.73 8.12
N VAL A 131 -11.27 -7.77 7.32
CA VAL A 131 -10.54 -6.61 7.82
C VAL A 131 -11.42 -5.72 8.69
N VAL A 132 -12.62 -5.38 8.19
CA VAL A 132 -13.60 -4.53 8.89
C VAL A 132 -14.06 -5.16 10.21
N THR A 133 -14.37 -6.46 10.21
CA THR A 133 -14.92 -7.14 11.39
C THR A 133 -13.91 -7.39 12.50
N ASN A 134 -12.61 -7.30 12.21
CA ASN A 134 -11.54 -7.58 13.17
C ASN A 134 -10.66 -6.36 13.48
N ASP A 135 -11.09 -5.15 13.07
CA ASP A 135 -10.33 -3.91 13.25
C ASP A 135 -8.88 -4.00 12.70
N CYS A 136 -8.68 -4.81 11.66
CA CYS A 136 -7.38 -4.96 10.99
C CYS A 136 -7.12 -3.72 10.12
N ILE A 137 -5.86 -3.36 9.94
CA ILE A 137 -5.44 -2.33 9.00
C ILE A 137 -4.82 -3.02 7.80
N MET A 138 -5.36 -2.83 6.60
CA MET A 138 -4.81 -3.47 5.40
C MET A 138 -4.31 -2.44 4.40
N PHE A 139 -3.14 -2.70 3.83
CA PHE A 139 -2.54 -1.92 2.75
C PHE A 139 -2.39 -2.80 1.50
N VAL A 140 -2.77 -2.25 0.35
CA VAL A 140 -2.73 -2.94 -0.94
C VAL A 140 -2.05 -2.00 -1.94
N PRO A 141 -0.74 -2.13 -2.16
CA PRO A 141 -0.08 -1.39 -3.23
C PRO A 141 -0.55 -1.91 -4.58
N VAL A 142 -0.78 -0.98 -5.51
CA VAL A 142 -1.12 -1.30 -6.90
C VAL A 142 -0.49 -0.29 -7.86
N ASP A 143 0.06 -0.76 -8.99
CA ASP A 143 0.33 0.11 -10.13
C ASP A 143 -0.92 0.20 -11.02
N PRO A 144 -1.67 1.32 -11.03
CA PRO A 144 -2.94 1.44 -11.75
C PRO A 144 -2.80 1.21 -13.27
N ARG A 145 -1.59 1.32 -13.82
CA ARG A 145 -1.32 1.07 -15.25
C ARG A 145 -1.33 -0.41 -15.63
N THR A 146 -1.32 -1.30 -14.65
CA THR A 146 -1.27 -2.75 -14.88
C THR A 146 -2.65 -3.40 -14.93
N MET A 147 -3.70 -2.65 -14.63
CA MET A 147 -5.08 -3.10 -14.65
C MET A 147 -5.89 -2.30 -15.66
N ASN A 148 -6.99 -2.87 -16.16
CA ASN A 148 -7.91 -2.10 -16.97
C ASN A 148 -8.80 -1.20 -16.09
N GLN A 149 -9.37 -0.16 -16.70
CA GLN A 149 -10.14 0.86 -15.98
C GLN A 149 -11.36 0.30 -15.22
N ARG A 150 -12.00 -0.74 -15.76
CA ARG A 150 -13.15 -1.38 -15.11
C ARG A 150 -12.71 -2.16 -13.86
N GLU A 151 -11.63 -2.91 -13.98
CA GLU A 151 -11.11 -3.73 -12.88
C GLU A 151 -10.67 -2.86 -11.71
N LEU A 152 -9.93 -1.78 -12.01
CA LEU A 152 -9.46 -0.82 -11.02
C LEU A 152 -10.63 -0.10 -10.32
N ALA A 153 -11.59 0.44 -11.07
CA ALA A 153 -12.73 1.16 -10.49
C ALA A 153 -13.58 0.29 -9.54
N LEU A 154 -13.69 -1.01 -9.83
CA LEU A 154 -14.40 -1.96 -8.96
C LEU A 154 -13.60 -2.31 -7.70
N LEU A 155 -12.27 -2.36 -7.78
CA LEU A 155 -11.39 -2.54 -6.62
C LEU A 155 -11.38 -1.30 -5.73
N GLU A 156 -11.25 -0.10 -6.32
CA GLU A 156 -11.35 1.19 -5.62
C GLU A 156 -12.68 1.30 -4.86
N ARG A 157 -13.79 0.84 -5.42
CA ARG A 157 -15.08 0.84 -4.72
C ARG A 157 -15.10 -0.05 -3.46
N CYS A 158 -14.16 -1.00 -3.35
CA CYS A 158 -14.02 -1.84 -2.16
C CYS A 158 -13.07 -1.24 -1.11
N MET A 159 -12.24 -0.28 -1.47
CA MET A 159 -11.09 0.17 -0.68
C MET A 159 -11.06 1.70 -0.57
N GLU A 160 -10.20 2.24 0.28
CA GLU A 160 -9.94 3.67 0.35
C GLU A 160 -8.71 3.97 -0.53
N PRO A 161 -8.88 4.56 -1.74
CA PRO A 161 -7.76 4.90 -2.60
C PRO A 161 -6.90 6.00 -1.97
N VAL A 162 -5.58 5.80 -2.00
CA VAL A 162 -4.58 6.74 -1.52
C VAL A 162 -3.54 6.86 -2.62
N VAL A 163 -3.38 8.07 -3.15
CA VAL A 163 -2.28 8.41 -4.06
C VAL A 163 -1.13 8.95 -3.22
N PRO A 164 -0.04 8.20 -3.03
CA PRO A 164 1.08 8.69 -2.24
C PRO A 164 1.81 9.77 -3.01
N LYS A 165 1.89 10.98 -2.45
CA LYS A 165 2.71 12.04 -3.02
C LYS A 165 4.18 11.71 -2.79
N THR A 166 4.93 11.47 -3.85
CA THR A 166 6.39 11.31 -3.74
C THR A 166 7.02 12.69 -3.58
N GLU A 167 8.08 12.84 -2.77
CA GLU A 167 8.77 14.12 -2.52
C GLU A 167 9.15 14.89 -3.81
N ALA A 168 9.38 14.19 -4.92
CA ALA A 168 9.65 14.78 -6.23
C ALA A 168 8.47 15.59 -6.79
N GLU A 169 7.23 15.14 -6.58
CA GLU A 169 6.00 15.79 -7.06
C GLU A 169 5.58 16.92 -6.09
N SER A 170 5.82 16.73 -4.79
CA SER A 170 5.60 17.75 -3.76
C SER A 170 6.49 18.99 -3.96
N GLN A 171 7.73 18.80 -4.45
CA GLN A 171 8.65 19.88 -4.78
C GLN A 171 8.22 20.62 -6.06
N GLU A 172 7.72 19.92 -7.09
CA GLU A 172 7.19 20.56 -8.30
C GLU A 172 5.92 21.37 -8.05
N GLU A 173 4.95 20.87 -7.26
CA GLU A 173 3.75 21.64 -6.88
C GLU A 173 4.11 22.91 -6.05
N SER A 174 5.14 22.83 -5.19
CA SER A 174 5.61 23.98 -4.42
C SER A 174 6.29 25.06 -5.29
N LEU A 175 6.89 24.68 -6.41
CA LEU A 175 7.51 25.58 -7.40
C LEU A 175 6.47 26.23 -8.32
N ILE A 176 5.37 25.54 -8.61
CA ILE A 176 4.26 26.07 -9.43
C ILE A 176 3.37 27.00 -8.58
N GLY A 177 3.29 26.78 -7.26
CA GLY A 177 2.53 27.61 -6.31
C GLY A 177 3.13 28.98 -5.98
N SER A 178 4.33 29.31 -6.46
CA SER A 178 4.98 30.63 -6.28
C SER A 178 4.94 31.52 -7.52
N GLY A 179 3.96 31.31 -8.41
CA GLY A 179 3.65 32.23 -9.50
C GLY A 179 2.86 33.42 -8.98
N ASP A 180 3.60 34.49 -8.66
CA ASP A 180 3.13 35.86 -8.39
C ASP A 180 1.85 36.18 -9.18
N GLU A 181 0.80 36.62 -8.47
CA GLU A 181 -0.35 37.27 -9.12
C GLU A 181 0.19 38.34 -10.06
N GLY A 182 -0.25 38.29 -11.32
CA GLY A 182 0.19 39.22 -12.36
C GLY A 182 -0.09 40.67 -11.98
N VAL A 183 0.88 41.32 -11.33
CA VAL A 183 0.94 42.78 -11.24
C VAL A 183 1.45 43.28 -12.58
N LEU A 184 0.53 43.59 -13.49
CA LEU A 184 0.81 44.44 -14.64
C LEU A 184 1.37 45.78 -14.14
N ARG A 185 2.70 45.95 -14.15
CA ARG A 185 3.32 47.27 -14.04
C ARG A 185 3.18 47.97 -15.38
N LEU A 186 2.18 48.84 -15.45
CA LEU A 186 2.00 49.84 -16.49
C LEU A 186 3.28 50.71 -16.55
N LEU A 187 4.00 50.66 -17.66
CA LEU A 187 5.14 51.56 -17.90
C LEU A 187 4.59 52.94 -18.28
N ASP A 188 4.88 53.94 -17.44
CA ASP A 188 4.65 55.35 -17.71
C ASP A 188 5.42 55.80 -18.96
N VAL A 189 4.73 55.93 -20.09
CA VAL A 189 5.23 56.65 -21.27
C VAL A 189 4.93 58.13 -21.05
N ARG A 190 5.95 58.92 -20.72
CA ARG A 190 5.84 60.39 -20.67
C ARG A 190 5.73 60.95 -22.09
N PRO A 191 4.81 61.89 -22.36
CA PRO A 191 4.74 62.54 -23.67
C PRO A 191 5.82 63.62 -23.79
N ARG A 192 6.26 63.85 -25.03
CA ARG A 192 6.92 65.09 -25.47
C ARG A 192 5.93 65.93 -26.25
#